data_AF-A0A537TLC8-F1
#
_entry.id   AF-A0A537TLC8-F1
#
_cell.length_a   1.000
_cell.length_b   1.000
_cell.length_c   1.000
_cell.angle_alpha   90.00
_cell.angle_beta   90.00
_cell.angle_gamma   90.00
#
_symmetry.space_group_name_H-M   'P 1'
#
loop_
_entity.id
_entity.type
_entity.pdbx_description
1 polymer ?
#
loop_
_entity_poly.entity_id
_entity_poly.type
_entity_poly.pdbx_seq_one_letter_code
_entity_poly.pdbx_strand_id
1 'polypeptide(L)'
;VLPEIFEHERFSTTVANAVLSPLISGYVNRLQERLGSQGYDGDVLLLHSGGGVMTPKLAERYAVRLAASGIAAGAIASRHLATLCGFPNAIGFDMGGTSTDVSLVYEGEERVSKEWFVEYGYPICFPSIEVLTIGAGGGSYAWIDEAGSLRNGPQSAGANPGPACYGRGNDKPTNTDANLVLGRLGGNLIGGAMELDRAASERAIREHVAEPLGLSPVEAADAVIRVANANMADAVRLISIRRGYDPREFCLVAFGGAGPLHGAALAEELSIPTVLVPPSPGITSALGCLLVDVRHDLSAMFLAHVAAVDKDALEAEFERLGVEGRERLSAESVPAEQMSLQRLVDMRYVGQWRSLTVAVSAPVDLDEAVDRFHAEHERAYNYRRDDAPVEIYRLSVRAAGVTPKPQLKRHESTGERGEPKGSRPVHFDASADAVDTPCVVRSELAAGTELEGPAIIDQLDSTTVVPPGWQAEVDEWLNIRMKRKHA
;
A
#
# COMPACT_ATOMS: atom_id res chain seq x y z
N VAL A 1 19.05 14.99 12.15
CA VAL A 1 17.96 14.32 11.42
C VAL A 1 17.87 12.85 11.85
N LEU A 2 18.97 12.09 11.77
CA LEU A 2 19.03 10.69 12.21
C LEU A 2 20.25 10.44 13.13
N PRO A 3 20.08 10.27 14.46
CA PRO A 3 21.19 10.06 15.39
C PRO A 3 21.64 8.59 15.42
N GLU A 4 22.13 8.06 14.29
CA GLU A 4 22.60 6.66 14.14
C GLU A 4 24.07 6.61 13.67
N ILE A 5 24.76 5.47 13.88
CA ILE A 5 26.23 5.34 13.69
C ILE A 5 26.67 5.37 12.21
N PHE A 6 25.88 4.80 11.30
CA PHE A 6 26.27 4.62 9.90
C PHE A 6 26.22 5.94 9.11
N GLU A 7 27.35 6.33 8.53
CA GLU A 7 27.50 7.66 7.94
C GLU A 7 26.75 7.82 6.63
N HIS A 8 26.69 6.78 5.78
CA HIS A 8 26.02 6.85 4.49
C HIS A 8 24.51 7.07 4.65
N GLU A 9 23.85 6.25 5.45
CA GLU A 9 22.42 6.32 5.77
C GLU A 9 22.06 7.64 6.44
N ARG A 10 22.87 8.05 7.43
CA ARG A 10 22.70 9.31 8.14
C ARG A 10 22.87 10.51 7.21
N PHE A 11 23.89 10.48 6.35
CA PHE A 11 24.16 11.55 5.38
C PHE A 11 23.04 11.64 4.35
N SER A 12 22.69 10.53 3.70
CA SER A 12 21.62 10.44 2.70
C SER A 12 20.29 10.94 3.26
N THR A 13 19.87 10.44 4.42
CA THR A 13 18.62 10.86 5.08
C THR A 13 18.64 12.35 5.42
N THR A 14 19.79 12.88 5.88
CA THR A 14 19.93 14.30 6.20
C THR A 14 19.85 15.17 4.95
N VAL A 15 20.49 14.76 3.86
CA VAL A 15 20.43 15.46 2.56
C VAL A 15 19.00 15.46 2.03
N ALA A 16 18.34 14.31 1.99
CA ALA A 16 16.95 14.20 1.54
C ALA A 16 16.02 15.13 2.35
N ASN A 17 16.19 15.16 3.67
CA ASN A 17 15.43 16.07 4.54
C ASN A 17 15.71 17.55 4.23
N ALA A 18 16.98 17.93 4.09
CA ALA A 18 17.35 19.31 3.79
C ALA A 18 16.80 19.79 2.44
N VAL A 19 16.76 18.91 1.43
CA VAL A 19 16.19 19.21 0.10
C VAL A 19 14.67 19.37 0.16
N LEU A 20 13.97 18.53 0.93
CA LEU A 20 12.51 18.52 0.99
C LEU A 20 11.92 19.58 1.94
N SER A 21 12.60 19.90 3.04
CA SER A 21 12.13 20.88 4.03
C SER A 21 11.59 22.19 3.44
N PRO A 22 12.31 22.94 2.60
CA PRO A 22 11.81 24.22 2.10
C PRO A 22 10.58 24.07 1.19
N LEU A 23 10.47 22.97 0.44
CA LEU A 23 9.33 22.71 -0.45
C LEU A 23 8.07 22.38 0.35
N ILE A 24 8.21 21.52 1.36
CA ILE A 24 7.11 21.07 2.21
C ILE A 24 6.66 22.17 3.15
N SER A 25 7.58 22.83 3.86
CA SER A 25 7.24 23.91 4.80
C SER A 25 6.38 24.99 4.15
N GLY A 26 6.78 25.44 2.95
CA GLY A 26 6.02 26.45 2.22
C GLY A 26 4.60 25.99 1.88
N TYR A 27 4.43 24.73 1.45
CA TYR A 27 3.11 24.19 1.11
C TYR A 27 2.20 24.06 2.34
N VAL A 28 2.72 23.46 3.41
CA VAL A 28 1.92 23.16 4.59
C VAL A 28 1.53 24.42 5.34
N ASN A 29 2.43 25.39 5.47
CA ASN A 29 2.11 26.66 6.15
C ASN A 29 1.01 27.42 5.39
N ARG A 30 1.07 27.46 4.05
CA ARG A 30 0.00 28.05 3.23
C ARG A 30 -1.34 27.31 3.39
N LEU A 31 -1.30 25.98 3.50
CA LEU A 31 -2.52 25.19 3.72
C LEU A 31 -3.15 25.54 5.08
N GLN A 32 -2.34 25.55 6.15
CA GLN A 32 -2.79 25.89 7.50
C GLN A 32 -3.34 27.32 7.57
N GLU A 33 -2.62 28.31 7.03
CA GLU A 33 -3.07 29.71 6.99
C GLU A 33 -4.37 29.87 6.21
N ARG A 34 -4.49 29.19 5.06
CA ARG A 34 -5.70 29.28 4.23
C ARG A 34 -6.91 28.67 4.94
N LEU A 35 -6.74 27.50 5.58
CA LEU A 35 -7.80 26.88 6.36
C LEU A 35 -8.21 27.77 7.54
N GLY A 36 -7.25 28.31 8.28
CA GLY A 36 -7.51 29.24 9.39
C GLY A 36 -8.23 30.51 8.94
N SER A 37 -7.83 31.11 7.81
CA SER A 37 -8.51 32.29 7.26
C SER A 37 -9.95 32.02 6.79
N GLN A 38 -10.30 30.74 6.55
CA GLN A 38 -11.65 30.29 6.21
C GLN A 38 -12.45 29.81 7.43
N GLY A 39 -11.92 29.96 8.64
CA GLY A 39 -12.61 29.64 9.89
C GLY A 39 -12.43 28.21 10.40
N TYR A 40 -11.49 27.43 9.84
CA TYR A 40 -11.10 26.15 10.43
C TYR A 40 -10.20 26.39 11.65
N ASP A 41 -10.62 25.86 12.80
CA ASP A 41 -9.97 26.02 14.11
C ASP A 41 -9.27 24.74 14.60
N GLY A 42 -9.39 23.64 13.86
CA GLY A 42 -8.74 22.37 14.18
C GLY A 42 -7.26 22.32 13.80
N ASP A 43 -6.59 21.25 14.25
CA ASP A 43 -5.22 20.98 13.86
C ASP A 43 -5.16 20.46 12.41
N VAL A 44 -4.11 20.88 11.68
CA VAL A 44 -3.74 20.26 10.41
C VAL A 44 -2.73 19.17 10.72
N LEU A 45 -3.02 17.94 10.32
CA LEU A 45 -2.18 16.78 10.56
C LEU A 45 -1.74 16.16 9.23
N LEU A 46 -0.47 15.78 9.15
CA LEU A 46 0.15 15.24 7.95
C LEU A 46 0.56 13.78 8.20
N LEU A 47 0.04 12.87 7.39
CA LEU A 47 0.42 11.47 7.41
C LEU A 47 1.88 11.31 7.00
N HIS A 48 2.62 10.45 7.71
CA HIS A 48 3.99 10.10 7.41
C HIS A 48 4.14 8.59 7.17
N SER A 49 5.22 8.18 6.48
CA SER A 49 5.46 6.78 6.07
C SER A 49 5.48 5.75 7.21
N GLY A 50 5.84 6.17 8.42
CA GLY A 50 5.85 5.32 9.63
C GLY A 50 4.47 4.94 10.19
N GLY A 51 3.37 5.26 9.50
CA GLY A 51 2.02 4.88 9.91
C GLY A 51 1.41 5.75 11.01
N GLY A 52 1.71 7.05 11.00
CA GLY A 52 1.20 8.01 11.97
C GLY A 52 1.14 9.41 11.37
N VAL A 53 0.58 10.35 12.12
CA VAL A 53 0.49 11.76 11.72
C VAL A 53 1.42 12.66 12.52
N MET A 54 1.82 13.77 11.91
CA MET A 54 2.59 14.84 12.55
C MET A 54 2.06 16.22 12.17
N THR A 55 2.32 17.21 13.02
CA THR A 55 1.98 18.61 12.75
C THR A 55 2.84 19.28 11.67
N PRO A 56 2.36 20.36 11.05
CA PRO A 56 3.11 21.24 10.16
C PRO A 56 4.49 21.62 10.68
N LYS A 57 4.56 22.05 11.94
CA LYS A 57 5.81 22.44 12.61
C LYS A 57 6.84 21.30 12.63
N LEU A 58 6.41 20.06 12.84
CA LEU A 58 7.30 18.91 12.78
C LEU A 58 7.68 18.55 11.35
N ALA A 59 6.76 18.70 10.40
CA ALA A 59 7.06 18.51 8.98
C ALA A 59 8.13 19.48 8.47
N GLU A 60 8.27 20.68 9.04
CA GLU A 60 9.40 21.57 8.70
C GLU A 60 10.75 20.95 9.06
N ARG A 61 10.82 20.28 10.21
CA ARG A 61 12.03 19.66 10.73
C ARG A 61 12.32 18.28 10.13
N TYR A 62 11.28 17.51 9.83
CA TYR A 62 11.34 16.12 9.40
C TYR A 62 10.56 15.85 8.11
N ALA A 63 10.62 16.78 7.15
CA ALA A 63 9.90 16.72 5.88
C ALA A 63 10.07 15.38 5.13
N VAL A 64 11.25 14.78 5.22
CA VAL A 64 11.53 13.49 4.57
C VAL A 64 10.64 12.35 5.04
N ARG A 65 10.05 12.43 6.25
CA ARG A 65 9.11 11.41 6.74
C ARG A 65 7.78 11.40 5.97
N LEU A 66 7.47 12.46 5.23
CA LEU A 66 6.28 12.51 4.36
C LEU A 66 6.49 11.76 3.04
N ALA A 67 7.72 11.38 2.70
CA ALA A 67 7.98 10.58 1.51
C ALA A 67 7.22 9.25 1.61
N ALA A 68 6.53 8.85 0.53
CA ALA A 68 5.70 7.64 0.49
C ALA A 68 4.55 7.58 1.52
N SER A 69 4.08 8.71 2.07
CA SER A 69 2.99 8.72 3.05
C SER A 69 1.65 8.19 2.50
N GLY A 70 1.29 8.52 1.26
CA GLY A 70 0.06 8.03 0.64
C GLY A 70 0.03 6.50 0.48
N ILE A 71 1.20 5.92 0.18
CA ILE A 71 1.39 4.47 0.03
C ILE A 71 1.22 3.78 1.39
N ALA A 72 1.80 4.36 2.44
CA ALA A 72 1.60 3.90 3.81
C ALA A 72 0.11 3.99 4.22
N ALA A 73 -0.61 5.03 3.80
CA ALA A 73 -2.06 5.14 4.02
C ALA A 73 -2.83 3.97 3.40
N GLY A 74 -2.52 3.62 2.14
CA GLY A 74 -3.12 2.48 1.45
C GLY A 74 -2.89 1.16 2.19
N ALA A 75 -1.66 0.92 2.68
CA ALA A 75 -1.34 -0.26 3.47
C ALA A 75 -2.19 -0.33 4.76
N ILE A 76 -2.28 0.77 5.51
CA ILE A 76 -3.07 0.89 6.74
C ILE A 76 -4.56 0.61 6.48
N ALA A 77 -5.10 1.17 5.39
CA ALA A 77 -6.49 0.94 4.99
C ALA A 77 -6.72 -0.53 4.63
N SER A 78 -5.81 -1.13 3.86
CA SER A 78 -5.84 -2.54 3.46
C SER A 78 -5.87 -3.47 4.68
N ARG A 79 -4.96 -3.25 5.64
CA ARG A 79 -4.93 -4.01 6.90
C ARG A 79 -6.22 -3.89 7.67
N HIS A 80 -6.73 -2.66 7.81
CA HIS A 80 -7.96 -2.40 8.56
C HIS A 80 -9.16 -3.12 7.94
N LEU A 81 -9.35 -2.98 6.62
CA LEU A 81 -10.45 -3.62 5.90
C LEU A 81 -10.35 -5.14 5.91
N ALA A 82 -9.17 -5.70 5.69
CA ALA A 82 -8.96 -7.15 5.77
C ALA A 82 -9.29 -7.70 7.16
N THR A 83 -8.77 -7.07 8.21
CA THR A 83 -9.01 -7.48 9.61
C THR A 83 -10.48 -7.37 9.97
N LEU A 84 -11.14 -6.29 9.54
CA LEU A 84 -12.58 -6.07 9.73
C LEU A 84 -13.43 -7.18 9.07
N CYS A 85 -12.95 -7.73 7.96
CA CYS A 85 -13.56 -8.84 7.25
C CYS A 85 -13.12 -10.23 7.75
N GLY A 86 -12.34 -10.30 8.83
CA GLY A 86 -11.89 -11.55 9.43
C GLY A 86 -10.65 -12.18 8.75
N PHE A 87 -9.91 -11.42 7.94
CA PHE A 87 -8.66 -11.88 7.32
C PHE A 87 -7.46 -11.28 8.07
N PRO A 88 -6.77 -12.06 8.92
CA PRO A 88 -5.57 -11.59 9.61
C PRO A 88 -4.35 -11.49 8.67
N ASN A 89 -4.37 -12.22 7.56
CA ASN A 89 -3.31 -12.24 6.56
C ASN A 89 -3.85 -11.63 5.27
N ALA A 90 -3.23 -10.56 4.80
CA ALA A 90 -3.67 -9.85 3.60
C ALA A 90 -2.51 -9.29 2.78
N ILE A 91 -2.67 -9.28 1.46
CA ILE A 91 -1.80 -8.58 0.53
C ILE A 91 -2.59 -7.37 0.03
N GLY A 92 -2.14 -6.17 0.37
CA GLY A 92 -2.70 -4.94 -0.18
C GLY A 92 -2.13 -4.71 -1.58
N PHE A 93 -3.01 -4.43 -2.54
CA PHE A 93 -2.68 -4.20 -3.94
C PHE A 93 -3.35 -2.90 -4.40
N ASP A 94 -2.60 -1.80 -4.32
CA ASP A 94 -3.04 -0.46 -4.75
C ASP A 94 -2.53 -0.19 -6.16
N MET A 95 -3.38 -0.28 -7.17
CA MET A 95 -3.00 0.04 -8.54
C MET A 95 -3.67 1.33 -9.01
N GLY A 96 -2.83 2.35 -9.22
CA GLY A 96 -3.22 3.64 -9.75
C GLY A 96 -2.95 3.76 -11.26
N GLY A 97 -2.86 5.01 -11.73
CA GLY A 97 -2.56 5.30 -13.13
C GLY A 97 -1.07 5.18 -13.50
N THR A 98 -0.15 5.09 -12.54
CA THR A 98 1.31 5.14 -12.82
C THR A 98 2.07 3.96 -12.23
N SER A 99 1.69 3.55 -11.02
CA SER A 99 2.35 2.51 -10.26
C SER A 99 1.34 1.57 -9.63
N THR A 100 1.87 0.45 -9.15
CA THR A 100 1.22 -0.42 -8.19
C THR A 100 2.06 -0.47 -6.93
N ASP A 101 1.39 -0.36 -5.79
CA ASP A 101 1.98 -0.51 -4.47
C ASP A 101 1.46 -1.79 -3.80
N VAL A 102 2.40 -2.65 -3.39
CA VAL A 102 2.10 -3.95 -2.76
C VAL A 102 2.54 -3.96 -1.31
N SER A 103 1.61 -4.17 -0.40
CA SER A 103 1.86 -4.28 1.05
C SER A 103 1.50 -5.68 1.57
N LEU A 104 2.08 -6.06 2.70
CA LEU A 104 1.85 -7.36 3.33
C LEU A 104 1.43 -7.15 4.80
N VAL A 105 0.34 -7.83 5.17
CA VAL A 105 -0.17 -7.94 6.54
C VAL A 105 -0.11 -9.40 6.94
N TYR A 106 0.50 -9.69 8.07
CA TYR A 106 0.58 -11.04 8.62
C TYR A 106 0.16 -11.01 10.09
N GLU A 107 -0.77 -11.89 10.48
CA GLU A 107 -1.34 -11.96 11.83
C GLU A 107 -1.89 -10.61 12.33
N GLY A 108 -2.48 -9.82 11.43
CA GLY A 108 -3.08 -8.51 11.73
C GLY A 108 -2.08 -7.36 11.86
N GLU A 109 -0.80 -7.60 11.60
CA GLU A 109 0.29 -6.63 11.76
C GLU A 109 0.97 -6.30 10.43
N GLU A 110 1.36 -5.03 10.30
CA GLU A 110 2.19 -4.52 9.20
C GLU A 110 3.66 -4.58 9.57
N ARG A 111 4.49 -4.92 8.59
CA ARG A 111 5.94 -4.82 8.77
C ARG A 111 6.40 -3.38 8.60
N VAL A 112 7.25 -2.93 9.52
CA VAL A 112 7.94 -1.64 9.43
C VAL A 112 9.41 -1.92 9.10
N SER A 113 9.95 -1.17 8.13
CA SER A 113 11.35 -1.25 7.72
C SER A 113 12.02 0.13 7.84
N LYS A 114 13.34 0.13 7.97
CA LYS A 114 14.18 1.32 7.79
C LYS A 114 15.01 1.26 6.51
N GLU A 115 14.96 0.13 5.81
CA GLU A 115 15.67 -0.09 4.54
C GLU A 115 14.79 0.40 3.39
N TRP A 116 14.44 1.70 3.39
CA TRP A 116 13.72 2.32 2.28
C TRP A 116 14.66 3.16 1.44
N PHE A 117 14.54 3.03 0.12
CA PHE A 117 15.39 3.70 -0.86
C PHE A 117 14.52 4.46 -1.85
N VAL A 118 14.82 5.74 -2.08
CA VAL A 118 14.20 6.50 -3.18
C VAL A 118 14.63 5.91 -4.51
N GLU A 119 15.93 5.62 -4.59
CA GLU A 119 16.61 4.91 -5.66
C GLU A 119 17.78 4.17 -5.01
N TYR A 120 18.31 3.15 -5.70
CA TYR A 120 19.51 2.44 -5.24
C TYR A 120 20.63 3.42 -4.88
N GLY A 121 21.14 3.33 -3.64
CA GLY A 121 22.20 4.22 -3.12
C GLY A 121 21.70 5.51 -2.44
N TYR A 122 20.38 5.73 -2.36
CA TYR A 122 19.77 6.88 -1.67
C TYR A 122 18.79 6.43 -0.59
N PRO A 123 19.29 5.85 0.53
CA PRO A 123 18.42 5.40 1.61
C PRO A 123 17.82 6.57 2.40
N ILE A 124 16.59 6.36 2.87
CA ILE A 124 15.91 7.18 3.89
C ILE A 124 15.56 6.27 5.06
N CYS A 125 16.29 6.44 6.16
CA CYS A 125 16.31 5.49 7.27
C CYS A 125 15.34 5.83 8.40
N PHE A 126 14.17 6.36 8.05
CA PHE A 126 13.07 6.50 9.00
C PHE A 126 12.20 5.23 8.97
N PRO A 127 11.72 4.77 10.14
CA PRO A 127 10.75 3.68 10.18
C PRO A 127 9.57 3.99 9.27
N SER A 128 9.32 3.10 8.30
CA SER A 128 8.30 3.23 7.27
C SER A 128 7.58 1.91 7.11
N ILE A 129 6.27 1.95 6.91
CA ILE A 129 5.51 0.74 6.54
C ILE A 129 6.12 0.17 5.27
N GLU A 130 6.40 -1.12 5.29
CA GLU A 130 7.06 -1.78 4.18
C GLU A 130 6.08 -2.01 3.04
N VAL A 131 6.34 -1.31 1.93
CA VAL A 131 5.57 -1.42 0.71
C VAL A 131 6.53 -1.51 -0.47
N LEU A 132 6.21 -2.37 -1.42
CA LEU A 132 6.94 -2.52 -2.67
C LEU A 132 6.19 -1.79 -3.78
N THR A 133 6.79 -0.74 -4.32
CA THR A 133 6.27 -0.01 -5.47
C THR A 133 6.87 -0.56 -6.76
N ILE A 134 6.03 -0.81 -7.77
CA ILE A 134 6.45 -1.17 -9.12
C ILE A 134 5.83 -0.25 -10.17
N GLY A 135 6.54 -0.05 -11.27
CA GLY A 135 6.10 0.76 -12.41
C GLY A 135 5.05 0.07 -13.30
N ALA A 136 3.98 -0.41 -12.69
CA ALA A 136 2.85 -1.05 -13.36
C ALA A 136 1.54 -0.39 -12.91
N GLY A 137 1.02 0.56 -13.67
CA GLY A 137 -0.27 1.20 -13.43
C GLY A 137 -1.12 1.22 -14.69
N GLY A 138 -2.30 1.84 -14.64
CA GLY A 138 -3.19 1.98 -15.81
C GLY A 138 -2.51 2.66 -17.01
N GLY A 139 -1.65 3.65 -16.76
CA GLY A 139 -0.91 4.39 -17.78
C GLY A 139 0.45 3.80 -18.14
N SER A 140 0.85 2.64 -17.61
CA SER A 140 2.13 2.01 -17.99
C SER A 140 2.13 1.68 -19.48
N TYR A 141 3.19 2.09 -20.17
CA TYR A 141 3.31 1.88 -21.61
C TYR A 141 3.55 0.41 -21.94
N ALA A 142 2.89 -0.07 -22.99
CA ALA A 142 3.24 -1.31 -23.66
C ALA A 142 4.17 -1.00 -24.84
N TRP A 143 5.31 -1.70 -24.92
CA TRP A 143 6.32 -1.47 -25.95
C TRP A 143 7.07 -2.76 -26.28
N ILE A 144 7.64 -2.82 -27.48
CA ILE A 144 8.47 -3.94 -27.92
C ILE A 144 9.94 -3.55 -27.76
N ASP A 145 10.73 -4.38 -27.08
CA ASP A 145 12.16 -4.15 -26.91
C ASP A 145 12.97 -4.49 -28.17
N GLU A 146 14.27 -4.17 -28.16
CA GLU A 146 15.17 -4.43 -29.29
C GLU A 146 15.28 -5.93 -29.65
N ALA A 147 14.93 -6.82 -28.71
CA ALA A 147 14.90 -8.27 -28.90
C ALA A 147 13.54 -8.79 -29.40
N GLY A 148 12.56 -7.91 -29.63
CA GLY A 148 11.23 -8.28 -30.11
C GLY A 148 10.27 -8.75 -29.00
N SER A 149 10.61 -8.55 -27.73
CA SER A 149 9.75 -8.96 -26.60
C SER A 149 8.81 -7.83 -26.20
N LEU A 150 7.54 -8.17 -25.92
CA LEU A 150 6.60 -7.25 -25.30
C LEU A 150 7.01 -6.93 -23.86
N ARG A 151 7.01 -5.65 -23.52
CA ARG A 151 7.29 -5.09 -22.19
C ARG A 151 6.14 -4.19 -21.76
N ASN A 152 5.96 -4.10 -20.44
CA ASN A 152 4.98 -3.22 -19.82
C ASN A 152 5.65 -2.39 -18.71
N GLY A 153 5.59 -1.06 -18.83
CA GLY A 153 6.35 -0.16 -17.99
C GLY A 153 7.87 -0.27 -18.21
N PRO A 154 8.70 0.30 -17.30
CA PRO A 154 8.30 1.07 -16.12
C PRO A 154 7.81 2.49 -16.45
N GLN A 155 7.99 2.96 -17.68
CA GLN A 155 7.51 4.29 -18.09
C GLN A 155 5.97 4.34 -18.11
N SER A 156 5.42 5.48 -17.72
CA SER A 156 3.98 5.73 -17.67
C SER A 156 3.59 7.01 -18.43
N ALA A 157 2.40 6.99 -19.02
CA ALA A 157 1.77 8.15 -19.63
C ALA A 157 1.21 9.15 -18.60
N GLY A 158 1.14 8.77 -17.33
CA GLY A 158 0.56 9.56 -16.26
C GLY A 158 -0.91 9.92 -16.52
N ALA A 159 -1.33 11.11 -16.09
CA ALA A 159 -2.67 11.66 -16.39
C ALA A 159 -2.66 12.67 -17.56
N ASN A 160 -1.48 13.15 -17.95
CA ASN A 160 -1.27 14.09 -19.05
C ASN A 160 0.09 13.78 -19.73
N PRO A 161 0.11 13.31 -20.99
CA PRO A 161 -1.04 13.16 -21.89
C PRO A 161 -1.99 12.02 -21.47
N GLY A 162 -1.52 11.03 -20.69
CA GLY A 162 -2.32 9.87 -20.28
C GLY A 162 -2.49 8.82 -21.38
N PRO A 163 -3.27 7.75 -21.11
CA PRO A 163 -3.63 6.71 -22.09
C PRO A 163 -4.10 7.27 -23.44
N ALA A 164 -3.91 6.51 -24.52
CA ALA A 164 -4.32 6.95 -25.85
C ALA A 164 -5.83 7.24 -25.91
N CYS A 165 -6.65 6.45 -25.20
CA CYS A 165 -8.09 6.67 -25.06
C CYS A 165 -8.48 8.00 -24.43
N TYR A 166 -7.56 8.74 -23.78
CA TYR A 166 -7.89 10.07 -23.23
C TYR A 166 -7.97 11.14 -24.32
N GLY A 167 -7.52 10.86 -25.55
CA GLY A 167 -7.61 11.79 -26.69
C GLY A 167 -6.74 13.05 -26.54
N ARG A 168 -5.70 13.00 -25.70
CA ARG A 168 -4.81 14.13 -25.37
C ARG A 168 -3.47 14.10 -26.10
N GLY A 169 -3.38 13.34 -27.19
CA GLY A 169 -2.20 13.29 -28.06
C GLY A 169 -1.15 12.24 -27.73
N ASN A 170 -1.44 11.29 -26.81
CA ASN A 170 -0.63 10.07 -26.68
C ASN A 170 -1.05 9.07 -27.77
N ASP A 171 -0.07 8.53 -28.48
CA ASP A 171 -0.23 7.52 -29.54
C ASP A 171 0.24 6.12 -29.09
N LYS A 172 0.91 6.00 -27.95
CA LYS A 172 1.44 4.74 -27.43
C LYS A 172 0.42 4.02 -26.53
N PRO A 173 0.30 2.68 -26.66
CA PRO A 173 -0.68 1.91 -25.90
C PRO A 173 -0.30 1.79 -24.42
N THR A 174 -1.33 1.72 -23.56
CA THR A 174 -1.21 1.54 -22.11
C THR A 174 -2.09 0.41 -21.58
N ASN A 175 -1.98 0.07 -20.30
CA ASN A 175 -2.87 -0.91 -19.65
C ASN A 175 -4.35 -0.49 -19.67
N THR A 176 -4.64 0.81 -19.55
CA THR A 176 -6.00 1.35 -19.68
C THR A 176 -6.52 1.17 -21.10
N ASP A 177 -5.70 1.42 -22.12
CA ASP A 177 -6.06 1.20 -23.53
C ASP A 177 -6.41 -0.28 -23.79
N ALA A 178 -5.59 -1.19 -23.27
CA ALA A 178 -5.82 -2.62 -23.40
C ALA A 178 -7.12 -3.07 -22.70
N ASN A 179 -7.38 -2.61 -21.48
CA ASN A 179 -8.63 -2.90 -20.77
C ASN A 179 -9.86 -2.35 -21.51
N LEU A 180 -9.75 -1.19 -22.18
CA LEU A 180 -10.83 -0.63 -23.00
C LEU A 180 -11.07 -1.44 -24.28
N VAL A 181 -10.03 -1.87 -24.98
CA VAL A 181 -10.15 -2.72 -26.17
C VAL A 181 -10.78 -4.06 -25.82
N LEU A 182 -10.40 -4.68 -24.70
CA LEU A 182 -10.97 -5.93 -24.21
C LEU A 182 -12.40 -5.79 -23.67
N GLY A 183 -12.94 -4.58 -23.57
CA GLY A 183 -14.27 -4.32 -22.99
C GLY A 183 -14.31 -4.48 -21.47
N ARG A 184 -13.16 -4.69 -20.80
CA ARG A 184 -13.09 -4.78 -19.33
C ARG A 184 -13.35 -3.42 -18.69
N LEU A 185 -12.92 -2.35 -19.35
CA LEU A 185 -13.25 -0.96 -19.01
C LEU A 185 -14.37 -0.42 -19.92
N GLY A 186 -15.25 0.42 -19.37
CA GLY A 186 -16.33 1.06 -20.13
C GLY A 186 -15.85 2.22 -20.98
N GLY A 187 -16.72 2.79 -21.81
CA GLY A 187 -16.41 3.92 -22.69
C GLY A 187 -16.29 5.27 -21.98
N ASN A 188 -16.38 5.30 -20.65
CA ASN A 188 -16.46 6.51 -19.86
C ASN A 188 -15.82 6.30 -18.49
N LEU A 189 -15.17 7.34 -17.97
CA LEU A 189 -14.60 7.41 -16.63
C LEU A 189 -15.23 8.56 -15.83
N ILE A 190 -15.03 8.54 -14.50
CA ILE A 190 -15.43 9.62 -13.60
C ILE A 190 -16.94 9.91 -13.74
N GLY A 191 -17.74 8.84 -13.78
CA GLY A 191 -19.20 8.94 -13.86
C GLY A 191 -19.69 9.56 -15.17
N GLY A 192 -18.90 9.45 -16.24
CA GLY A 192 -19.22 10.00 -17.56
C GLY A 192 -18.64 11.38 -17.84
N ALA A 193 -17.92 12.00 -16.89
CA ALA A 193 -17.26 13.29 -17.12
C ALA A 193 -16.10 13.20 -18.13
N MET A 194 -15.58 11.99 -18.39
CA MET A 194 -14.56 11.74 -19.39
C MET A 194 -14.99 10.59 -20.30
N GLU A 195 -15.27 10.90 -21.57
CA GLU A 195 -15.48 9.88 -22.61
C GLU A 195 -14.13 9.37 -23.11
N LEU A 196 -14.07 8.07 -23.39
CA LEU A 196 -12.87 7.38 -23.86
C LEU A 196 -12.93 7.09 -25.36
N ASP A 197 -11.87 7.44 -26.09
CA ASP A 197 -11.73 7.13 -27.50
C ASP A 197 -11.21 5.70 -27.68
N ARG A 198 -12.14 4.73 -27.81
CA ARG A 198 -11.81 3.33 -28.07
C ARG A 198 -11.02 3.15 -29.37
N ALA A 199 -11.33 3.94 -30.40
CA ALA A 199 -10.64 3.85 -31.68
C ALA A 199 -9.17 4.30 -31.55
N ALA A 200 -8.87 5.27 -30.69
CA ALA A 200 -7.49 5.64 -30.37
C ALA A 200 -6.73 4.48 -29.71
N SER A 201 -7.32 3.77 -28.75
CA SER A 201 -6.71 2.59 -28.14
C SER A 201 -6.46 1.47 -29.15
N GLU A 202 -7.44 1.19 -30.01
CA GLU A 202 -7.32 0.17 -31.05
C GLU A 202 -6.18 0.49 -32.03
N ARG A 203 -6.06 1.76 -32.46
CA ARG A 203 -4.95 2.21 -33.31
C ARG A 203 -3.60 2.05 -32.61
N ALA A 204 -3.49 2.55 -31.38
CA ALA A 204 -2.26 2.49 -30.59
C ALA A 204 -1.78 1.04 -30.37
N ILE A 205 -2.69 0.13 -29.98
CA ILE A 205 -2.37 -1.28 -29.77
C ILE A 205 -2.02 -1.97 -31.08
N ARG A 206 -2.77 -1.70 -32.16
CA ARG A 206 -2.50 -2.29 -33.47
C ARG A 206 -1.10 -1.93 -33.96
N GLU A 207 -0.77 -0.64 -33.98
CA GLU A 207 0.46 -0.12 -34.59
C GLU A 207 1.70 -0.48 -33.76
N HIS A 208 1.60 -0.46 -32.43
CA HIS A 208 2.77 -0.62 -31.56
C HIS A 208 2.94 -2.00 -30.93
N VAL A 209 1.93 -2.88 -30.98
CA VAL A 209 2.00 -4.23 -30.40
C VAL A 209 1.52 -5.29 -31.39
N ALA A 210 0.33 -5.14 -31.98
CA ALA A 210 -0.28 -6.18 -32.78
C ALA A 210 0.48 -6.45 -34.09
N GLU A 211 0.72 -5.41 -34.90
CA GLU A 211 1.45 -5.53 -36.17
C GLU A 211 2.91 -6.00 -35.96
N PRO A 212 3.68 -5.46 -35.00
CA PRO A 212 5.04 -5.95 -34.72
C PRO A 212 5.11 -7.43 -34.31
N LEU A 213 4.09 -7.94 -33.61
CA LEU A 213 4.05 -9.32 -33.12
C LEU A 213 3.25 -10.28 -34.01
N GLY A 214 2.60 -9.78 -35.06
CA GLY A 214 1.73 -10.57 -35.93
C GLY A 214 0.46 -11.07 -35.23
N LEU A 215 -0.08 -10.30 -34.29
CA LEU A 215 -1.29 -10.61 -33.52
C LEU A 215 -2.50 -9.81 -34.02
N SER A 216 -3.71 -10.28 -33.72
CA SER A 216 -4.90 -9.44 -33.81
C SER A 216 -4.91 -8.36 -32.71
N PRO A 217 -5.67 -7.25 -32.86
CA PRO A 217 -5.76 -6.22 -31.83
C PRO A 217 -6.25 -6.73 -30.46
N VAL A 218 -7.14 -7.72 -30.43
CA VAL A 218 -7.65 -8.32 -29.19
C VAL A 218 -6.58 -9.19 -28.53
N GLU A 219 -5.89 -10.03 -29.29
CA GLU A 219 -4.78 -10.84 -28.77
C GLU A 219 -3.64 -9.96 -28.25
N ALA A 220 -3.33 -8.87 -28.95
CA ALA A 220 -2.35 -7.90 -28.52
C ALA A 220 -2.76 -7.19 -27.21
N ALA A 221 -4.02 -6.76 -27.09
CA ALA A 221 -4.54 -6.15 -25.87
C ALA A 221 -4.51 -7.12 -24.68
N ASP A 222 -4.89 -8.38 -24.87
CA ASP A 222 -4.81 -9.39 -23.83
C ASP A 222 -3.35 -9.68 -23.43
N ALA A 223 -2.43 -9.78 -24.40
CA ALA A 223 -1.00 -9.95 -24.14
C ALA A 223 -0.43 -8.81 -23.29
N VAL A 224 -0.83 -7.55 -23.54
CA VAL A 224 -0.45 -6.39 -22.71
C VAL A 224 -0.88 -6.60 -21.27
N ILE A 225 -2.14 -6.96 -21.03
CA ILE A 225 -2.64 -7.19 -19.66
C ILE A 225 -1.96 -8.39 -19.01
N ARG A 226 -1.69 -9.47 -19.75
CA ARG A 226 -0.98 -10.64 -19.22
C ARG A 226 0.44 -10.32 -18.78
N VAL A 227 1.19 -9.54 -19.58
CA VAL A 227 2.53 -9.08 -19.19
C VAL A 227 2.47 -8.16 -17.96
N ALA A 228 1.50 -7.24 -17.91
CA ALA A 228 1.30 -6.38 -16.74
C ALA A 228 1.00 -7.22 -15.47
N ASN A 229 0.07 -8.18 -15.56
CA ASN A 229 -0.29 -9.07 -14.46
C ASN A 229 0.89 -9.94 -14.01
N ALA A 230 1.69 -10.46 -14.94
CA ALA A 230 2.88 -11.24 -14.61
C ALA A 230 3.91 -10.40 -13.82
N ASN A 231 4.18 -9.17 -14.27
CA ASN A 231 5.08 -8.24 -13.55
C ASN A 231 4.56 -7.92 -12.14
N MET A 232 3.25 -7.71 -11.99
CA MET A 232 2.62 -7.46 -10.69
C MET A 232 2.63 -8.70 -9.79
N ALA A 233 2.38 -9.89 -10.35
CA ALA A 233 2.46 -11.14 -9.63
C ALA A 233 3.87 -11.39 -9.08
N ASP A 234 4.91 -11.10 -9.87
CA ASP A 234 6.30 -11.22 -9.43
C ASP A 234 6.64 -10.27 -8.27
N ALA A 235 6.08 -9.06 -8.26
CA ALA A 235 6.22 -8.14 -7.13
C ALA A 235 5.56 -8.69 -5.86
N VAL A 236 4.35 -9.28 -5.99
CA VAL A 236 3.70 -9.95 -4.87
C VAL A 236 4.53 -11.14 -4.38
N ARG A 237 5.10 -11.96 -5.27
CA ARG A 237 6.00 -13.07 -4.90
C ARG A 237 7.26 -12.59 -4.17
N LEU A 238 7.77 -11.40 -4.50
CA LEU A 238 8.95 -10.81 -3.87
C LEU A 238 8.69 -10.38 -2.42
N ILE A 239 7.51 -9.82 -2.13
CA ILE A 239 7.14 -9.41 -0.77
C ILE A 239 6.55 -10.57 0.08
N SER A 240 6.04 -11.63 -0.55
CA SER A 240 5.47 -12.82 0.12
C SER A 240 6.43 -14.04 0.12
N ILE A 241 6.45 -14.82 -0.96
CA ILE A 241 7.13 -16.14 -1.06
C ILE A 241 8.61 -16.06 -0.73
N ARG A 242 9.33 -15.04 -1.22
CA ARG A 242 10.77 -14.88 -0.92
C ARG A 242 11.07 -14.66 0.56
N ARG A 243 10.04 -14.40 1.37
CA ARG A 243 10.10 -14.19 2.81
C ARG A 243 9.44 -15.32 3.61
N GLY A 244 9.05 -16.41 2.96
CA GLY A 244 8.48 -17.58 3.60
C GLY A 244 6.96 -17.54 3.78
N TYR A 245 6.26 -16.57 3.19
CA TYR A 245 4.79 -16.50 3.25
C TYR A 245 4.15 -17.20 2.06
N ASP A 246 3.15 -18.04 2.32
CA ASP A 246 2.36 -18.73 1.29
C ASP A 246 1.14 -17.89 0.90
N PRO A 247 1.03 -17.35 -0.34
CA PRO A 247 -0.10 -16.53 -0.76
C PRO A 247 -1.48 -17.18 -0.61
N ARG A 248 -1.54 -18.52 -0.52
CA ARG A 248 -2.80 -19.26 -0.31
C ARG A 248 -3.42 -19.00 1.06
N GLU A 249 -2.65 -18.49 2.01
CA GLU A 249 -3.10 -18.14 3.36
C GLU A 249 -3.58 -16.69 3.49
N PHE A 250 -3.59 -15.94 2.38
CA PHE A 250 -3.88 -14.51 2.36
C PHE A 250 -5.19 -14.22 1.62
N CYS A 251 -5.78 -13.04 1.88
CA CYS A 251 -6.67 -12.40 0.93
C CYS A 251 -5.93 -11.30 0.15
N LEU A 252 -6.35 -11.03 -1.08
CA LEU A 252 -5.85 -9.90 -1.87
C LEU A 252 -6.81 -8.72 -1.72
N VAL A 253 -6.40 -7.64 -1.08
CA VAL A 253 -7.19 -6.40 -1.03
C VAL A 253 -6.83 -5.56 -2.26
N ALA A 254 -7.70 -5.58 -3.28
CA ALA A 254 -7.47 -4.91 -4.55
C ALA A 254 -8.16 -3.54 -4.55
N PHE A 255 -7.34 -2.48 -4.58
CA PHE A 255 -7.80 -1.09 -4.55
C PHE A 255 -6.91 -0.19 -5.42
N GLY A 256 -7.13 1.11 -5.35
CA GLY A 256 -6.72 2.03 -6.41
C GLY A 256 -7.70 1.95 -7.59
N GLY A 257 -7.70 2.98 -8.43
CA GLY A 257 -8.69 3.08 -9.51
C GLY A 257 -8.64 1.91 -10.50
N ALA A 258 -7.45 1.32 -10.71
CA ALA A 258 -7.24 0.22 -11.63
C ALA A 258 -7.10 -1.15 -10.95
N GLY A 259 -6.92 -1.22 -9.62
CA GLY A 259 -6.69 -2.50 -8.93
C GLY A 259 -7.76 -3.56 -9.18
N PRO A 260 -9.05 -3.24 -9.05
CA PRO A 260 -10.15 -4.18 -9.28
C PRO A 260 -10.29 -4.68 -10.73
N LEU A 261 -9.62 -4.08 -11.72
CA LEU A 261 -9.54 -4.62 -13.09
C LEU A 261 -8.59 -5.82 -13.18
N HIS A 262 -7.62 -5.91 -12.27
CA HIS A 262 -6.53 -6.88 -12.31
C HIS A 262 -6.59 -7.90 -11.16
N GLY A 263 -7.30 -7.59 -10.06
CA GLY A 263 -7.30 -8.38 -8.82
C GLY A 263 -7.64 -9.87 -9.00
N ALA A 264 -8.67 -10.20 -9.79
CA ALA A 264 -9.05 -11.60 -10.02
C ALA A 264 -7.95 -12.40 -10.74
N ALA A 265 -7.34 -11.82 -11.77
CA ALA A 265 -6.27 -12.47 -12.53
C ALA A 265 -5.00 -12.66 -11.69
N LEU A 266 -4.66 -11.68 -10.86
CA LEU A 266 -3.55 -11.77 -9.90
C LEU A 266 -3.80 -12.85 -8.84
N ALA A 267 -4.99 -12.89 -8.28
CA ALA A 267 -5.35 -13.91 -7.31
C ALA A 267 -5.31 -15.31 -7.91
N GLU A 268 -5.74 -15.48 -9.16
CA GLU A 268 -5.62 -16.75 -9.89
C GLU A 268 -4.16 -17.17 -10.09
N GLU A 269 -3.33 -16.28 -10.64
CA GLU A 269 -1.90 -16.52 -10.90
C GLU A 269 -1.11 -16.87 -9.63
N LEU A 270 -1.51 -16.31 -8.48
CA LEU A 270 -0.87 -16.50 -7.19
C LEU A 270 -1.56 -17.53 -6.30
N SER A 271 -2.65 -18.14 -6.77
CA SER A 271 -3.51 -19.05 -5.98
C SER A 271 -4.04 -18.43 -4.68
N ILE A 272 -4.29 -17.12 -4.68
CA ILE A 272 -4.91 -16.42 -3.54
C ILE A 272 -6.41 -16.73 -3.55
N PRO A 273 -6.98 -17.28 -2.46
CA PRO A 273 -8.34 -17.80 -2.44
C PRO A 273 -9.44 -16.75 -2.47
N THR A 274 -9.15 -15.49 -2.10
CA THR A 274 -10.15 -14.44 -1.98
C THR A 274 -9.58 -13.09 -2.40
N VAL A 275 -10.34 -12.36 -3.21
CA VAL A 275 -10.11 -10.94 -3.51
C VAL A 275 -11.13 -10.10 -2.75
N LEU A 276 -10.68 -9.07 -2.07
CA LEU A 276 -11.50 -8.08 -1.38
C LEU A 276 -11.36 -6.75 -2.12
N VAL A 277 -12.46 -6.21 -2.64
CA VAL A 277 -12.49 -4.88 -3.25
C VAL A 277 -13.26 -3.94 -2.32
N PRO A 278 -12.62 -2.86 -1.82
CA PRO A 278 -13.26 -1.92 -0.89
C PRO A 278 -14.49 -1.20 -1.48
N PRO A 279 -15.34 -0.55 -0.65
CA PRO A 279 -16.51 0.19 -1.13
C PRO A 279 -16.18 1.35 -2.08
N SER A 280 -14.99 1.94 -1.94
CA SER A 280 -14.50 3.03 -2.80
C SER A 280 -13.00 2.79 -3.09
N PRO A 281 -12.69 1.89 -4.03
CA PRO A 281 -11.32 1.44 -4.31
C PRO A 281 -10.39 2.59 -4.70
N GLY A 282 -10.86 3.53 -5.51
CA GLY A 282 -10.07 4.63 -6.04
C GLY A 282 -9.66 5.67 -4.99
N ILE A 283 -10.29 5.66 -3.80
CA ILE A 283 -9.97 6.56 -2.68
C ILE A 283 -9.67 5.82 -1.37
N THR A 284 -9.42 4.51 -1.42
CA THR A 284 -9.20 3.68 -0.22
C THR A 284 -8.04 4.20 0.65
N SER A 285 -6.97 4.73 0.06
CA SER A 285 -5.84 5.30 0.80
C SER A 285 -6.24 6.50 1.68
N ALA A 286 -7.31 7.22 1.33
CA ALA A 286 -7.85 8.29 2.17
C ALA A 286 -8.45 7.76 3.49
N LEU A 287 -9.01 6.54 3.49
CA LEU A 287 -9.45 5.87 4.73
C LEU A 287 -8.27 5.62 5.66
N GLY A 288 -7.11 5.25 5.11
CA GLY A 288 -5.88 5.06 5.88
C GLY A 288 -5.47 6.31 6.66
N CYS A 289 -5.63 7.49 6.06
CA CYS A 289 -5.37 8.77 6.74
C CYS A 289 -6.28 9.01 7.97
N LEU A 290 -7.46 8.38 8.02
CA LEU A 290 -8.41 8.50 9.14
C LEU A 290 -8.16 7.46 10.25
N LEU A 291 -7.35 6.44 9.98
CA LEU A 291 -7.15 5.29 10.87
C LEU A 291 -5.88 5.39 11.72
N VAL A 292 -5.08 6.43 11.51
CA VAL A 292 -3.79 6.62 12.14
C VAL A 292 -3.86 7.43 13.42
N ASP A 293 -3.05 7.01 14.38
CA ASP A 293 -2.80 7.71 15.62
C ASP A 293 -1.68 8.75 15.41
N VAL A 294 -1.62 9.76 16.28
CA VAL A 294 -0.45 10.66 16.36
C VAL A 294 0.74 9.81 16.81
N ARG A 295 1.90 9.89 16.16
CA ARG A 295 3.03 9.01 16.48
C ARG A 295 4.38 9.71 16.39
N HIS A 296 5.18 9.54 17.44
CA HIS A 296 6.58 9.93 17.49
C HIS A 296 7.46 8.70 17.75
N ASP A 297 8.42 8.47 16.86
CA ASP A 297 9.49 7.49 17.09
C ASP A 297 10.71 8.23 17.63
N LEU A 298 11.04 7.99 18.90
CA LEU A 298 12.20 8.54 19.58
C LEU A 298 13.24 7.45 19.75
N SER A 299 14.52 7.79 19.59
CA SER A 299 15.59 6.83 19.82
C SER A 299 16.88 7.49 20.25
N ALA A 300 17.66 6.75 21.03
CA ALA A 300 19.01 7.12 21.43
C ALA A 300 19.95 5.91 21.33
N MET A 301 21.18 6.17 20.89
CA MET A 301 22.23 5.15 20.88
C MET A 301 22.55 4.72 22.31
N PHE A 302 22.61 3.41 22.54
CA PHE A 302 22.96 2.83 23.83
C PHE A 302 23.72 1.53 23.54
N LEU A 303 25.05 1.62 23.49
CA LEU A 303 25.92 0.50 23.15
C LEU A 303 26.39 -0.17 24.43
N ALA A 304 25.88 -1.37 24.71
CA ALA A 304 26.26 -2.13 25.90
C ALA A 304 26.07 -3.63 25.68
N HIS A 305 27.02 -4.43 26.14
CA HIS A 305 26.80 -5.88 26.28
C HIS A 305 25.74 -6.12 27.33
N VAL A 306 24.73 -6.96 27.05
CA VAL A 306 23.62 -7.23 27.99
C VAL A 306 24.14 -7.65 29.36
N ALA A 307 25.19 -8.48 29.39
CA ALA A 307 25.83 -8.96 30.63
C ALA A 307 26.48 -7.85 31.50
N ALA A 308 26.70 -6.66 30.94
CA ALA A 308 27.37 -5.54 31.61
C ALA A 308 26.54 -4.24 31.53
N VAL A 309 25.24 -4.34 31.22
CA VAL A 309 24.34 -3.17 31.20
C VAL A 309 24.19 -2.61 32.61
N ASP A 310 24.44 -1.31 32.75
CA ASP A 310 23.97 -0.55 33.90
C ASP A 310 22.45 -0.32 33.76
N LYS A 311 21.68 -1.03 34.61
CA LYS A 311 20.21 -0.98 34.58
C LYS A 311 19.67 0.40 34.96
N ASP A 312 20.34 1.12 35.84
CA ASP A 312 19.90 2.46 36.24
C ASP A 312 20.10 3.45 35.09
N ALA A 313 21.22 3.35 34.37
CA ALA A 313 21.46 4.14 33.17
C ALA A 313 20.48 3.82 32.03
N LEU A 314 20.14 2.54 31.86
CA LEU A 314 19.15 2.08 30.88
C LEU A 314 17.76 2.67 31.18
N GLU A 315 17.30 2.57 32.42
CA GLU A 315 16.00 3.11 32.84
C GLU A 315 15.96 4.64 32.75
N ALA A 316 17.05 5.32 33.15
CA ALA A 316 17.14 6.77 33.06
C ALA A 316 17.01 7.27 31.60
N GLU A 317 17.61 6.55 30.64
CA GLU A 317 17.50 6.91 29.23
C GLU A 317 16.10 6.65 28.67
N PHE A 318 15.43 5.57 29.09
CA PHE A 318 14.02 5.35 28.74
C PHE A 318 13.10 6.42 29.31
N GLU A 319 13.31 6.87 30.56
CA GLU A 319 12.55 7.96 31.15
C GLU A 319 12.79 9.28 30.41
N ARG A 320 14.06 9.59 30.04
CA ARG A 320 14.38 10.77 29.23
C ARG A 320 13.63 10.77 27.90
N LEU A 321 13.64 9.66 27.17
CA LEU A 321 12.89 9.49 25.92
C LEU A 321 11.37 9.54 26.16
N GLY A 322 10.88 8.99 27.26
CA GLY A 322 9.47 9.01 27.64
C GLY A 322 8.95 10.42 27.91
N VAL A 323 9.72 11.25 28.63
CA VAL A 323 9.41 12.67 28.87
C VAL A 323 9.37 13.43 27.55
N GLU A 324 10.39 13.28 26.70
CA GLU A 324 10.43 13.91 25.37
C GLU A 324 9.22 13.51 24.51
N GLY A 325 8.78 12.26 24.59
CA GLY A 325 7.60 11.76 23.88
C GLY A 325 6.30 12.41 24.34
N ARG A 326 6.09 12.51 25.65
CA ARG A 326 4.91 13.17 26.23
C ARG A 326 4.89 14.66 25.90
N GLU A 327 6.02 15.35 25.97
CA GLU A 327 6.12 16.77 25.62
C GLU A 327 5.72 17.03 24.16
N ARG A 328 6.14 16.17 23.23
CA ARG A 328 5.75 16.27 21.82
C ARG A 328 4.25 16.02 21.63
N LEU A 329 3.70 14.98 22.25
CA LEU A 329 2.25 14.70 22.18
C LEU A 329 1.42 15.84 22.80
N SER A 330 1.85 16.40 23.93
CA SER A 330 1.18 17.57 24.55
C SER A 330 1.23 18.81 23.67
N ALA A 331 2.33 19.04 22.94
CA ALA A 331 2.43 20.14 21.99
C ALA A 331 1.51 20.00 20.77
N GLU A 332 0.97 18.81 20.54
CA GLU A 332 -0.02 18.47 19.50
C GLU A 332 -1.42 18.27 20.10
N SER A 333 -1.67 18.84 21.28
CA SER A 333 -2.97 18.84 21.95
C SER A 333 -3.53 17.44 22.29
N VAL A 334 -2.69 16.41 22.33
CA VAL A 334 -3.10 15.07 22.76
C VAL A 334 -3.29 15.06 24.29
N PRO A 335 -4.47 14.67 24.81
CA PRO A 335 -4.69 14.53 26.24
C PRO A 335 -3.83 13.41 26.85
N ALA A 336 -3.39 13.57 28.10
CA ALA A 336 -2.49 12.61 28.76
C ALA A 336 -3.09 11.19 28.85
N GLU A 337 -4.40 11.08 29.03
CA GLU A 337 -5.16 9.83 29.07
C GLU A 337 -5.25 9.11 27.71
N GLN A 338 -4.94 9.81 26.61
CA GLN A 338 -4.89 9.25 25.25
C GLN A 338 -3.43 8.97 24.80
N MET A 339 -2.45 9.25 25.66
CA MET A 339 -1.04 8.96 25.38
C MET A 339 -0.68 7.53 25.77
N SER A 340 -0.02 6.82 24.86
CA SER A 340 0.61 5.54 25.11
C SER A 340 2.09 5.60 24.77
N LEU A 341 2.92 4.98 25.60
CA LEU A 341 4.36 4.86 25.38
C LEU A 341 4.72 3.37 25.32
N GLN A 342 5.41 2.97 24.26
CA GLN A 342 5.98 1.63 24.12
C GLN A 342 7.50 1.72 24.13
N ARG A 343 8.15 0.97 25.03
CA ARG A 343 9.60 0.85 25.12
C ARG A 343 10.09 -0.28 24.21
N LEU A 344 11.13 0.00 23.44
CA LEU A 344 11.72 -0.89 22.45
C LEU A 344 13.24 -0.87 22.59
N VAL A 345 13.88 -2.04 22.42
CA VAL A 345 15.34 -2.19 22.44
C VAL A 345 15.77 -2.83 21.13
N ASP A 346 16.74 -2.24 20.45
CA ASP A 346 17.40 -2.89 19.32
C ASP A 346 18.58 -3.70 19.83
N MET A 347 18.54 -5.01 19.59
CA MET A 347 19.54 -5.98 20.06
C MET A 347 20.19 -6.68 18.88
N ARG A 348 21.43 -7.13 19.05
CA ARG A 348 22.16 -7.93 18.07
C ARG A 348 23.14 -8.88 18.75
N TYR A 349 23.50 -9.97 18.09
CA TYR A 349 24.64 -10.76 18.55
C TYR A 349 25.93 -9.93 18.41
N VAL A 350 26.84 -10.07 19.38
CA VAL A 350 28.12 -9.39 19.34
C VAL A 350 28.87 -9.74 18.05
N GLY A 351 29.36 -8.71 17.36
CA GLY A 351 30.04 -8.82 16.07
C GLY A 351 29.10 -8.84 14.85
N GLN A 352 27.78 -8.89 15.04
CA GLN A 352 26.84 -8.64 13.95
C GLN A 352 26.66 -7.14 13.72
N TRP A 353 26.31 -6.80 12.48
CA TRP A 353 26.01 -5.43 12.09
C TRP A 353 24.50 -5.13 12.11
N ARG A 354 23.65 -6.13 11.84
CA ARG A 354 22.17 -6.02 11.86
C ARG A 354 21.63 -6.22 13.26
N SER A 355 20.62 -5.44 13.62
CA SER A 355 19.87 -5.57 14.87
C SER A 355 18.41 -5.92 14.62
N LEU A 356 17.78 -6.52 15.63
CA LEU A 356 16.33 -6.76 15.70
C LEU A 356 15.76 -5.97 16.86
N THR A 357 14.56 -5.43 16.67
CA THR A 357 13.86 -4.63 17.69
C THR A 357 12.93 -5.53 18.51
N VAL A 358 13.02 -5.45 19.83
CA VAL A 358 12.14 -6.17 20.76
C VAL A 358 11.43 -5.19 21.69
N ALA A 359 10.17 -5.50 22.04
CA ALA A 359 9.43 -4.74 23.04
C ALA A 359 9.84 -5.17 24.45
N VAL A 360 9.94 -4.20 25.35
CA VAL A 360 10.35 -4.41 26.74
C VAL A 360 9.39 -3.75 27.72
N SER A 361 9.30 -4.30 28.93
CA SER A 361 8.48 -3.78 30.02
C SER A 361 9.10 -2.54 30.69
N ALA A 362 8.35 -1.95 31.62
CA ALA A 362 8.83 -0.96 32.57
C ALA A 362 8.61 -1.50 34.00
N PRO A 363 9.66 -1.81 34.78
CA PRO A 363 11.08 -1.77 34.41
C PRO A 363 11.44 -2.85 33.38
N VAL A 364 12.60 -2.71 32.74
CA VAL A 364 13.11 -3.64 31.72
C VAL A 364 13.60 -4.94 32.36
N ASP A 365 13.05 -6.06 31.90
CA ASP A 365 13.62 -7.38 32.11
C ASP A 365 14.55 -7.72 30.93
N LEU A 366 15.86 -7.78 31.19
CA LEU A 366 16.88 -8.05 30.17
C LEU A 366 16.89 -9.51 29.73
N ASP A 367 16.56 -10.44 30.62
CA ASP A 367 16.55 -11.87 30.28
C ASP A 367 15.36 -12.15 29.35
N GLU A 368 14.19 -11.59 29.67
CA GLU A 368 13.03 -11.65 28.77
C GLU A 368 13.30 -10.97 27.42
N ALA A 369 13.99 -9.83 27.42
CA ALA A 369 14.36 -9.14 26.18
C ALA A 369 15.29 -9.98 25.29
N VAL A 370 16.26 -10.68 25.89
CA VAL A 370 17.18 -11.60 25.20
C VAL A 370 16.42 -12.79 24.62
N ASP A 371 15.53 -13.41 25.39
CA ASP A 371 14.70 -14.53 24.93
C ASP A 371 13.82 -14.13 23.74
N ARG A 372 13.16 -12.96 23.83
CA ARG A 372 12.40 -12.37 22.72
C ARG A 372 13.29 -12.11 21.50
N PHE A 373 14.50 -11.62 21.71
CA PHE A 373 15.46 -11.40 20.62
C PHE A 373 15.85 -12.71 19.93
N HIS A 374 16.13 -13.77 20.67
CA HIS A 374 16.44 -15.09 20.10
C HIS A 374 15.26 -15.64 19.29
N ALA A 375 14.02 -15.52 19.81
CA ALA A 375 12.82 -15.93 19.12
C ALA A 375 12.59 -15.15 17.81
N GLU A 376 12.74 -13.82 17.84
CA GLU A 376 12.64 -12.98 16.64
C GLU A 376 13.75 -13.30 15.63
N HIS A 377 14.95 -13.62 16.08
CA HIS A 377 16.05 -14.01 15.21
C HIS A 377 15.78 -15.35 14.52
N GLU A 378 15.26 -16.34 15.25
CA GLU A 378 14.83 -17.62 14.70
C GLU A 378 13.72 -17.43 13.65
N ARG A 379 12.71 -16.61 13.96
CA ARG A 379 11.64 -16.29 13.02
C ARG A 379 12.15 -15.61 11.75
N ALA A 380 13.05 -14.64 11.88
CA ALA A 380 13.51 -13.82 10.75
C ALA A 380 14.55 -14.52 9.87
N TYR A 381 15.40 -15.38 10.45
CA TYR A 381 16.57 -15.96 9.77
C TYR A 381 16.64 -17.49 9.82
N ASN A 382 15.66 -18.16 10.43
CA ASN A 382 15.58 -19.60 10.59
C ASN A 382 16.74 -20.21 11.41
N TYR A 383 17.35 -19.42 12.30
CA TYR A 383 18.32 -19.88 13.30
C TYR A 383 18.39 -18.90 14.47
N ARG A 384 18.87 -19.36 15.63
CA ARG A 384 19.26 -18.52 16.77
C ARG A 384 20.53 -19.07 17.43
N ARG A 385 21.17 -18.29 18.29
CA ARG A 385 22.42 -18.63 18.98
C ARG A 385 22.30 -18.28 20.46
N ASP A 386 21.68 -19.16 21.22
CA ASP A 386 21.35 -18.96 22.65
C ASP A 386 22.62 -18.71 23.50
N ASP A 387 23.76 -19.25 23.06
CA ASP A 387 25.07 -19.16 23.69
C ASP A 387 25.94 -17.99 23.17
N ALA A 388 25.47 -17.25 22.16
CA ALA A 388 26.19 -16.09 21.65
C ALA A 388 25.92 -14.84 22.50
N PRO A 389 26.96 -14.07 22.88
CA PRO A 389 26.77 -12.82 23.59
C PRO A 389 25.87 -11.84 22.80
N VAL A 390 24.96 -11.18 23.51
CA VAL A 390 24.05 -10.17 22.96
C VAL A 390 24.46 -8.79 23.43
N GLU A 391 24.34 -7.79 22.54
CA GLU A 391 24.52 -6.38 22.86
C GLU A 391 23.27 -5.58 22.50
N ILE A 392 23.00 -4.57 23.33
CA ILE A 392 22.05 -3.50 23.03
C ILE A 392 22.78 -2.52 22.12
N TYR A 393 22.10 -2.14 21.04
CA TYR A 393 22.59 -1.17 20.06
C TYR A 393 21.92 0.21 20.26
N ARG A 394 20.61 0.22 20.54
CA ARG A 394 19.80 1.43 20.58
C ARG A 394 18.56 1.24 21.44
N LEU A 395 18.17 2.28 22.19
CA LEU A 395 16.89 2.34 22.89
C LEU A 395 15.92 3.19 22.06
N SER A 396 14.65 2.79 22.02
CA SER A 396 13.60 3.54 21.34
C SER A 396 12.32 3.62 22.18
N VAL A 397 11.65 4.76 22.12
CA VAL A 397 10.29 4.94 22.66
C VAL A 397 9.38 5.31 21.50
N ARG A 398 8.33 4.53 21.31
CA ARG A 398 7.20 4.90 20.44
C ARG A 398 6.16 5.58 21.30
N ALA A 399 5.99 6.88 21.11
CA ALA A 399 4.96 7.67 21.76
C ALA A 399 3.78 7.83 20.80
N ALA A 400 2.59 7.38 21.20
CA ALA A 400 1.39 7.47 20.38
C ALA A 400 0.25 8.17 21.11
N GLY A 401 -0.45 9.06 20.40
CA GLY A 401 -1.68 9.69 20.85
C GLY A 401 -2.86 9.08 20.12
N VAL A 402 -3.74 8.38 20.84
CA VAL A 402 -4.88 7.68 20.26
C VAL A 402 -5.88 8.70 19.71
N THR A 403 -6.17 8.60 18.42
CA THR A 403 -7.16 9.47 17.76
C THR A 403 -8.53 8.77 17.69
N PRO A 404 -9.64 9.54 17.67
CA PRO A 404 -10.95 8.98 17.37
C PRO A 404 -10.96 8.38 15.96
N LYS A 405 -11.12 7.05 15.88
CA LYS A 405 -11.18 6.31 14.62
C LYS A 405 -12.61 6.32 14.06
N PRO A 406 -12.80 6.42 12.74
CA PRO A 406 -14.12 6.37 12.15
C PRO A 406 -14.77 5.02 12.45
N GLN A 407 -16.02 5.03 12.90
CA GLN A 407 -16.83 3.82 12.98
C GLN A 407 -17.44 3.57 11.62
N LEU A 408 -16.95 2.55 10.92
CA LEU A 408 -17.57 2.10 9.69
C LEU A 408 -18.97 1.56 9.99
N LYS A 409 -19.93 1.92 9.15
CA LYS A 409 -21.31 1.47 9.31
C LYS A 409 -21.41 0.02 8.84
N ARG A 410 -21.95 -0.85 9.70
CA ARG A 410 -22.37 -2.19 9.31
C ARG A 410 -23.76 -2.11 8.68
N HIS A 411 -23.96 -2.78 7.56
CA HIS A 411 -25.21 -2.80 6.81
C HIS A 411 -25.96 -4.11 7.04
N GLU A 412 -27.30 -4.02 7.06
CA GLU A 412 -28.15 -5.21 7.06
C GLU A 412 -28.10 -5.90 5.70
N SER A 413 -27.99 -7.23 5.72
CA SER A 413 -27.90 -8.05 4.52
C SER A 413 -29.31 -8.22 3.92
N THR A 414 -29.65 -7.41 2.92
CA THR A 414 -30.92 -7.52 2.20
C THR A 414 -30.81 -8.36 0.93
N GLY A 415 -29.60 -8.48 0.37
CA GLY A 415 -29.35 -9.14 -0.91
C GLY A 415 -29.97 -8.41 -2.12
N GLU A 416 -30.45 -7.19 -1.92
CA GLU A 416 -31.09 -6.40 -2.96
C GLU A 416 -30.07 -5.95 -4.02
N ARG A 417 -30.43 -6.22 -5.28
CA ARG A 417 -29.63 -5.91 -6.45
C ARG A 417 -30.46 -5.12 -7.45
N GLY A 418 -29.92 -4.01 -7.94
CA GLY A 418 -30.47 -3.31 -9.10
C GLY A 418 -30.36 -4.12 -10.40
N GLU A 419 -31.24 -3.82 -11.35
CA GLU A 419 -31.13 -4.38 -12.70
C GLU A 419 -29.83 -3.90 -13.38
N PRO A 420 -29.13 -4.76 -14.14
CA PRO A 420 -27.99 -4.34 -14.95
C PRO A 420 -28.34 -3.13 -15.83
N LYS A 421 -27.45 -2.14 -15.92
CA LYS A 421 -27.64 -0.94 -16.76
C LYS A 421 -27.33 -1.18 -18.24
N GLY A 422 -27.15 -2.43 -18.61
CA GLY A 422 -26.80 -2.88 -19.96
C GLY A 422 -25.85 -4.07 -19.90
N SER A 423 -25.37 -4.46 -21.07
CA SER A 423 -24.29 -5.43 -21.25
C SER A 423 -23.30 -4.91 -22.28
N ARG A 424 -22.06 -5.41 -22.23
CA ARG A 424 -21.06 -5.15 -23.27
C ARG A 424 -20.27 -6.42 -23.59
N PRO A 425 -19.79 -6.58 -24.84
CA PRO A 425 -18.90 -7.68 -25.18
C PRO A 425 -17.56 -7.51 -24.45
N VAL A 426 -17.15 -8.55 -23.71
CA VAL A 426 -15.89 -8.57 -22.94
C VAL A 426 -15.06 -9.78 -23.30
N HIS A 427 -13.76 -9.57 -23.52
CA HIS A 427 -12.78 -10.63 -23.72
C HIS A 427 -12.06 -10.94 -22.39
N PHE A 428 -12.29 -12.15 -21.88
CA PHE A 428 -11.62 -12.68 -20.69
C PHE A 428 -10.40 -13.54 -21.03
N ASP A 429 -10.38 -14.14 -22.22
CA ASP A 429 -9.28 -14.91 -22.80
C ASP A 429 -9.19 -14.54 -24.29
N ALA A 430 -7.97 -14.29 -24.80
CA ALA A 430 -7.74 -13.95 -26.20
C ALA A 430 -8.19 -15.04 -27.18
N SER A 431 -8.18 -16.30 -26.75
CA SER A 431 -8.56 -17.46 -27.56
C SER A 431 -10.07 -17.72 -27.59
N ALA A 432 -10.85 -16.99 -26.77
CA ALA A 432 -12.29 -17.13 -26.67
C ALA A 432 -13.02 -15.93 -27.30
N ASP A 433 -14.23 -16.19 -27.79
CA ASP A 433 -15.14 -15.15 -28.25
C ASP A 433 -15.50 -14.19 -27.11
N ALA A 434 -15.80 -12.94 -27.48
CA ALA A 434 -16.31 -11.97 -26.51
C ALA A 434 -17.60 -12.49 -25.87
N VAL A 435 -17.70 -12.38 -24.55
CA VAL A 435 -18.90 -12.74 -23.80
C VAL A 435 -19.71 -11.49 -23.55
N ASP A 436 -20.99 -11.51 -23.94
CA ASP A 436 -21.91 -10.42 -23.59
C ASP A 436 -22.09 -10.38 -22.07
N THR A 437 -21.51 -9.37 -21.43
CA THR A 437 -21.31 -9.33 -19.98
C THR A 437 -22.17 -8.24 -19.37
N PRO A 438 -23.02 -8.56 -18.37
CA PRO A 438 -23.85 -7.57 -17.70
C PRO A 438 -23.00 -6.55 -16.92
N CYS A 439 -23.36 -5.28 -17.06
CA CYS A 439 -22.77 -4.15 -16.34
C CYS A 439 -23.72 -3.71 -15.23
N VAL A 440 -23.25 -3.73 -13.98
CA VAL A 440 -24.02 -3.33 -12.80
C VAL A 440 -23.37 -2.11 -12.17
N VAL A 441 -24.20 -1.20 -11.63
CA VAL A 441 -23.70 -0.01 -10.94
C VAL A 441 -23.49 -0.34 -9.47
N ARG A 442 -22.29 -0.03 -8.93
CA ARG A 442 -21.92 -0.35 -7.55
C ARG A 442 -22.94 0.12 -6.51
N SER A 443 -23.50 1.32 -6.68
CA SER A 443 -24.46 1.90 -5.72
C SER A 443 -25.78 1.14 -5.62
N GLU A 444 -26.06 0.24 -6.58
CA GLU A 444 -27.28 -0.58 -6.61
C GLU A 444 -27.07 -2.00 -6.05
N LEU A 445 -25.90 -2.27 -5.46
CA LEU A 445 -25.59 -3.54 -4.81
C LEU A 445 -25.62 -3.37 -3.28
N ALA A 446 -26.66 -3.90 -2.65
CA ALA A 446 -26.80 -3.92 -1.19
C ALA A 446 -25.93 -5.02 -0.56
N ALA A 447 -25.71 -4.95 0.76
CA ALA A 447 -25.08 -6.02 1.50
C ALA A 447 -25.87 -7.34 1.35
N GLY A 448 -25.15 -8.46 1.24
CA GLY A 448 -25.69 -9.79 0.93
C GLY A 448 -25.91 -10.07 -0.55
N THR A 449 -25.64 -9.12 -1.45
CA THR A 449 -25.84 -9.34 -2.89
C THR A 449 -24.81 -10.31 -3.43
N GLU A 450 -25.28 -11.38 -4.08
CA GLU A 450 -24.43 -12.33 -4.80
C GLU A 450 -24.49 -12.08 -6.32
N LEU A 451 -23.34 -12.20 -6.97
CA LEU A 451 -23.17 -12.04 -8.40
C LEU A 451 -22.34 -13.20 -8.95
N GLU A 452 -22.86 -13.82 -9.99
CA GLU A 452 -22.17 -14.84 -10.76
C GLU A 452 -21.42 -14.20 -11.92
N GLY A 453 -20.16 -14.59 -12.09
CA GLY A 453 -19.36 -14.18 -13.25
C GLY A 453 -19.84 -14.86 -14.54
N PRO A 454 -19.73 -14.19 -15.71
CA PRO A 454 -19.09 -12.90 -15.91
C PRO A 454 -19.98 -11.71 -15.51
N ALA A 455 -19.38 -10.71 -14.87
CA ALA A 455 -20.03 -9.43 -14.57
C ALA A 455 -19.01 -8.28 -14.51
N ILE A 456 -19.45 -7.09 -14.88
CA ILE A 456 -18.71 -5.84 -14.66
C ILE A 456 -19.45 -5.02 -13.60
N ILE A 457 -18.73 -4.52 -12.61
CA ILE A 457 -19.28 -3.61 -11.60
C ILE A 457 -18.60 -2.24 -11.78
N ASP A 458 -19.35 -1.28 -12.30
CA ASP A 458 -18.88 0.07 -12.58
C ASP A 458 -19.23 1.02 -11.42
N GLN A 459 -18.29 1.90 -11.08
CA GLN A 459 -18.45 2.97 -10.10
C GLN A 459 -17.67 4.22 -10.52
N LEU A 460 -17.86 5.32 -9.79
CA LEU A 460 -17.26 6.61 -10.12
C LEU A 460 -15.72 6.55 -10.22
N ASP A 461 -15.10 5.78 -9.32
CA ASP A 461 -13.66 5.80 -9.03
C ASP A 461 -12.92 4.54 -9.50
N SER A 462 -13.62 3.50 -9.98
CA SER A 462 -13.03 2.23 -10.41
C SER A 462 -14.03 1.36 -11.20
N THR A 463 -13.52 0.29 -11.82
CA THR A 463 -14.31 -0.78 -12.44
C THR A 463 -13.81 -2.12 -11.92
N THR A 464 -14.70 -2.95 -11.38
CA THR A 464 -14.38 -4.32 -10.92
C THR A 464 -14.81 -5.33 -11.96
N VAL A 465 -13.90 -6.24 -12.31
CA VAL A 465 -14.18 -7.34 -13.25
C VAL A 465 -14.40 -8.62 -12.46
N VAL A 466 -15.56 -9.26 -12.61
CA VAL A 466 -15.86 -10.60 -12.09
C VAL A 466 -15.80 -11.58 -13.28
N PRO A 467 -14.71 -12.35 -13.46
CA PRO A 467 -14.55 -13.21 -14.63
C PRO A 467 -15.50 -14.43 -14.62
N PRO A 468 -15.70 -15.12 -15.75
CA PRO A 468 -16.35 -16.43 -15.76
C PRO A 468 -15.74 -17.40 -14.74
N GLY A 469 -16.58 -18.17 -14.04
CA GLY A 469 -16.13 -19.12 -13.02
C GLY A 469 -15.78 -18.47 -11.66
N TRP A 470 -15.97 -17.16 -11.51
CA TRP A 470 -15.89 -16.47 -10.24
C TRP A 470 -17.28 -16.14 -9.69
N GLN A 471 -17.39 -16.05 -8.37
CA GLN A 471 -18.53 -15.52 -7.66
C GLN A 471 -18.09 -14.28 -6.88
N ALA A 472 -18.96 -13.29 -6.80
CA ALA A 472 -18.78 -12.10 -5.99
C ALA A 472 -19.93 -11.94 -4.99
N GLU A 473 -19.64 -11.50 -3.78
CA GLU A 473 -20.59 -11.23 -2.70
C GLU A 473 -20.31 -9.84 -2.13
N VAL A 474 -21.34 -9.02 -1.91
CA VAL A 474 -21.20 -7.76 -1.16
C VAL A 474 -21.38 -8.04 0.32
N ASP A 475 -20.35 -7.82 1.14
CA ASP A 475 -20.42 -8.08 2.57
C ASP A 475 -21.17 -6.97 3.36
N GLU A 476 -21.29 -7.15 4.68
CA GLU A 476 -21.94 -6.18 5.56
C GLU A 476 -21.21 -4.82 5.68
N TRP A 477 -19.97 -4.73 5.22
CA TRP A 477 -19.16 -3.51 5.20
C TRP A 477 -19.10 -2.89 3.81
N LEU A 478 -19.88 -3.44 2.86
CA LEU A 478 -19.91 -3.06 1.46
C LEU A 478 -18.58 -3.32 0.72
N ASN A 479 -17.75 -4.24 1.17
CA ASN A 479 -16.69 -4.77 0.32
C ASN A 479 -17.29 -5.79 -0.66
N ILE A 480 -16.69 -5.91 -1.84
CA ILE A 480 -16.97 -7.02 -2.75
C ILE A 480 -15.94 -8.11 -2.45
N ARG A 481 -16.41 -9.26 -1.99
CA ARG A 481 -15.62 -10.48 -1.79
C ARG A 481 -15.76 -11.36 -3.02
N MET A 482 -14.67 -11.60 -3.72
CA MET A 482 -14.65 -12.48 -4.88
C MET A 482 -13.89 -13.76 -4.60
N LYS A 483 -14.44 -14.88 -5.05
CA LYS A 483 -13.81 -16.21 -4.96
C LYS A 483 -13.98 -16.95 -6.26
N ARG A 484 -12.99 -17.75 -6.63
CA ARG A 484 -13.10 -18.67 -7.76
C ARG A 484 -13.94 -19.87 -7.34
N LYS A 485 -14.87 -20.30 -8.18
CA LYS A 485 -15.56 -21.57 -8.00
C LYS A 485 -14.54 -22.69 -8.25
N HIS A 486 -14.27 -23.49 -7.23
CA HIS A 486 -13.56 -24.75 -7.43
C HIS A 486 -14.48 -25.66 -8.26
N ALA A 487 -13.98 -26.11 -9.41
CA ALA A 487 -14.65 -27.11 -10.24
C ALA A 487 -14.57 -28.51 -9.61
#